data_AF-A0A527IDD7-F1
#
_entry.id   AF-A0A527IDD7-F1
#
_cell.length_a   1.000
_cell.length_b   1.000
_cell.length_c   1.000
_cell.angle_alpha   90.00
_cell.angle_beta   90.00
_cell.angle_gamma   90.00
#
_symmetry.space_group_name_H-M   'P 1'
#
loop_
_entity.id
_entity.type
_entity.pdbx_description
1 polymer ?
#
loop_
_entity_poly.entity_id
_entity_poly.type
_entity_poly.pdbx_seq_one_letter_code
_entity_poly.pdbx_strand_id
1 'polypeptide(L)'
;MAVTVSPERDTVATPMQRALRESLYAAAISFGLFVLFIGLKTGQNISNELVLTTRWGLLAAVVIATAIGRFLYVAYGQPFLANQKITDVATGLLPASVASRFFQLPAFIVALVAAVVLFAVNSSLVAWVGAEPAGYLQFLRALAVIYV
;
A
#
# COMPACT_ATOMS: atom_id res chain seq x y z
N MET A 1 -22.36 40.30 6.73
CA MET A 1 -20.91 39.98 6.75
C MET A 1 -20.60 39.21 5.47
N ALA A 2 -19.91 39.86 4.53
CA ALA A 2 -19.48 39.20 3.29
C ALA A 2 -18.23 38.37 3.60
N VAL A 3 -18.36 37.04 3.51
CA VAL A 3 -17.22 36.13 3.59
C VAL A 3 -16.53 36.18 2.22
N THR A 4 -15.46 36.96 2.13
CA THR A 4 -14.55 36.91 0.99
C THR A 4 -13.67 35.67 1.13
N VAL A 5 -14.03 34.59 0.44
CA VAL A 5 -13.13 33.45 0.26
C VAL A 5 -12.04 33.91 -0.71
N SER A 6 -10.83 34.14 -0.21
CA SER A 6 -9.67 34.33 -1.09
C SER A 6 -9.53 33.07 -1.94
N PRO A 7 -9.55 33.14 -3.27
CA PRO A 7 -9.12 32.03 -4.10
C PRO A 7 -7.61 31.98 -3.93
N GLU A 8 -7.14 31.25 -2.92
CA GLU A 8 -5.76 30.80 -2.89
C GLU A 8 -5.53 30.14 -4.25
N ARG A 9 -4.55 30.65 -4.99
CA ARG A 9 -4.15 30.08 -6.28
C ARG A 9 -3.52 28.73 -5.98
N ASP A 10 -4.35 27.74 -5.67
CA ASP A 10 -4.06 26.35 -5.91
C ASP A 10 -3.68 26.31 -7.38
N THR A 11 -2.38 26.22 -7.64
CA THR A 11 -1.89 25.80 -8.93
C THR A 11 -2.55 24.46 -9.11
N VAL A 12 -3.63 24.40 -9.91
CA VAL A 12 -4.51 23.24 -10.06
C VAL A 12 -3.68 22.16 -10.74
N ALA A 13 -2.81 21.52 -9.95
CA ALA A 13 -2.13 20.33 -10.35
C ALA A 13 -3.27 19.38 -10.69
N THR A 14 -3.27 18.92 -11.94
CA THR A 14 -4.23 17.89 -12.36
C THR A 14 -4.18 16.77 -11.32
N PRO A 15 -5.30 16.13 -10.96
CA PRO A 15 -5.36 15.13 -9.89
C PRO A 15 -4.27 14.05 -10.05
N MET A 16 -3.91 13.75 -11.30
CA MET A 16 -2.79 12.90 -11.66
C MET A 16 -1.41 13.43 -11.26
N GLN A 17 -1.12 14.72 -11.52
CA GLN A 17 0.14 15.37 -11.11
C GLN A 17 0.27 15.42 -9.60
N ARG A 18 -0.84 15.68 -8.89
CA ARG A 18 -0.87 15.61 -7.42
C ARG A 18 -0.58 14.20 -6.92
N ALA A 19 -1.25 13.18 -7.47
CA ALA A 19 -1.03 11.79 -7.09
C ALA A 19 0.43 11.35 -7.33
N LEU A 20 1.03 11.75 -8.45
CA LEU A 20 2.43 11.46 -8.74
C LEU A 20 3.36 12.11 -7.71
N ARG A 21 3.16 13.40 -7.41
CA ARG A 21 3.98 14.13 -6.43
C ARG A 21 3.86 13.51 -5.03
N GLU A 22 2.65 13.18 -4.59
CA GLU A 22 2.42 12.52 -3.30
C GLU A 22 3.04 11.12 -3.24
N SER A 23 2.99 10.35 -4.34
CA SER A 23 3.61 9.04 -4.41
C SER A 23 5.13 9.08 -4.30
N LEU A 24 5.77 10.09 -4.92
CA LEU A 24 7.22 10.29 -4.84
C LEU A 24 7.65 10.70 -3.42
N TYR A 25 6.90 11.59 -2.76
CA TYR A 25 7.18 11.93 -1.37
C TYR A 25 7.01 10.72 -0.46
N ALA A 26 5.96 9.92 -0.64
CA ALA A 26 5.77 8.69 0.13
C ALA A 26 6.93 7.70 -0.11
N ALA A 27 7.38 7.56 -1.36
CA ALA A 27 8.54 6.73 -1.71
C ALA A 27 9.80 7.21 -0.97
N ALA A 28 10.12 8.50 -1.04
CA ALA A 28 11.29 9.09 -0.39
C ALA A 28 11.24 8.93 1.15
N ILE A 29 10.09 9.18 1.76
CA ILE A 29 9.90 9.00 3.20
C ILE A 29 10.05 7.52 3.58
N SER A 30 9.42 6.61 2.84
CA SER A 30 9.52 5.17 3.10
C SER A 30 10.95 4.66 2.96
N PHE A 31 11.70 5.15 1.97
CA PHE A 31 13.11 4.83 1.80
C PHE A 31 13.91 5.29 3.01
N GLY A 32 13.76 6.54 3.44
CA GLY A 32 14.46 7.07 4.62
C GLY A 32 14.14 6.30 5.91
N LEU A 33 12.89 5.87 6.07
CA LEU A 33 12.48 5.08 7.25
C LEU A 33 13.03 3.66 7.20
N PHE A 34 12.97 2.98 6.05
CA PHE A 34 13.26 1.55 5.96
C PHE A 34 14.69 1.19 5.56
N VAL A 35 15.51 2.15 5.11
CA VAL A 35 16.90 1.88 4.68
C VAL A 35 17.72 1.18 5.77
N LEU A 36 17.55 1.59 7.03
CA LEU A 36 18.25 0.97 8.16
C LEU A 36 17.61 -0.33 8.64
N PHE A 37 16.28 -0.45 8.57
CA PHE A 37 15.56 -1.64 9.05
C PHE A 37 15.58 -2.82 8.07
N ILE A 38 15.55 -2.52 6.77
CA ILE A 38 15.41 -3.53 5.72
C ILE A 38 16.69 -3.63 4.88
N GLY A 39 17.33 -2.50 4.58
CA GLY A 39 18.49 -2.46 3.69
C GLY A 39 19.73 -3.12 4.28
N LEU A 40 19.87 -3.13 5.60
CA LEU A 40 21.01 -3.69 6.33
C LEU A 40 20.53 -4.81 7.26
N LYS A 41 21.03 -6.03 7.07
CA LYS A 41 20.83 -7.17 7.98
C LYS A 41 22.15 -7.50 8.65
N THR A 42 22.20 -7.32 9.97
CA THR A 42 23.29 -7.80 10.81
C THR A 42 23.00 -9.24 11.21
N GLY A 43 23.95 -10.14 10.95
CA GLY A 43 23.91 -11.53 11.39
C GLY A 43 25.17 -11.86 12.17
N GLN A 44 25.08 -12.83 13.08
CA GLN A 44 26.27 -13.41 13.69
C GLN A 44 26.59 -14.72 12.99
N ASN A 45 27.87 -14.91 12.63
CA ASN A 45 28.36 -16.16 12.07
C ASN A 45 28.63 -17.18 13.20
N ILE A 46 28.85 -18.45 12.86
CA ILE A 46 29.17 -19.54 13.81
C ILE A 46 30.44 -19.22 14.61
N SER A 47 31.36 -18.43 14.03
CA SER A 47 32.57 -17.90 14.68
C SER A 47 32.33 -16.66 15.55
N ASN A 48 31.07 -16.28 15.81
CA ASN A 48 30.68 -15.12 16.61
C ASN A 48 31.17 -13.77 16.04
N GLU A 49 31.27 -13.69 14.72
CA GLU A 49 31.62 -12.49 13.97
C GLU A 49 30.36 -11.77 13.49
N LEU A 50 30.38 -10.44 13.53
CA LEU A 50 29.29 -9.61 13.02
C LEU A 50 29.41 -9.49 11.49
N VAL A 51 28.53 -10.15 10.75
CA VAL A 51 28.45 -10.08 9.30
C VAL A 51 27.33 -9.13 8.89
N LEU A 52 27.67 -8.15 8.05
CA LEU A 52 26.71 -7.21 7.48
C LEU A 52 26.30 -7.68 6.08
N THR A 53 25.03 -8.03 5.92
CA THR A 53 24.44 -8.40 4.63
C THR A 53 23.50 -7.30 4.15
N THR A 54 23.64 -6.88 2.90
CA THR A 54 22.79 -5.83 2.34
C THR A 54 21.63 -6.45 1.57
N ARG A 55 20.40 -5.96 1.78
CA ARG A 55 19.17 -6.48 1.16
C ARG A 55 18.45 -5.40 0.36
N TRP A 56 19.17 -4.79 -0.58
CA TRP A 56 18.66 -3.71 -1.41
C TRP A 56 17.41 -4.07 -2.23
N GLY A 57 17.30 -5.33 -2.67
CA GLY A 57 16.12 -5.79 -3.41
C GLY A 57 14.83 -5.72 -2.59
N LEU A 58 14.88 -6.10 -1.30
CA LEU A 58 13.71 -6.06 -0.43
C LEU A 58 13.33 -4.62 -0.07
N LEU A 59 14.34 -3.77 0.17
CA LEU A 59 14.12 -2.34 0.38
C LEU A 59 13.42 -1.71 -0.83
N ALA A 60 13.93 -1.96 -2.04
CA ALA A 60 13.35 -1.42 -3.27
C ALA A 60 11.89 -1.89 -3.47
N ALA A 61 11.61 -3.17 -3.21
CA ALA A 61 10.26 -3.71 -3.31
C ALA A 61 9.27 -3.01 -2.37
N VAL A 62 9.65 -2.76 -1.10
CA VAL A 62 8.80 -2.07 -0.12
C VAL A 62 8.55 -0.61 -0.51
N VAL A 63 9.59 0.09 -0.97
CA VAL A 63 9.48 1.48 -1.42
C VAL A 63 8.56 1.60 -2.64
N ILE A 64 8.73 0.73 -3.63
CA ILE A 64 7.88 0.69 -4.84
C ILE A 64 6.42 0.37 -4.46
N ALA A 65 6.20 -0.64 -3.61
CA ALA A 65 4.86 -0.98 -3.13
C ALA A 65 4.18 0.21 -2.42
N THR A 66 4.93 0.93 -1.58
CA THR A 66 4.44 2.12 -0.88
C THR A 66 4.10 3.25 -1.85
N ALA A 67 4.95 3.50 -2.85
CA ALA A 67 4.72 4.50 -3.89
C ALA A 67 3.45 4.20 -4.70
N ILE A 68 3.31 2.95 -5.17
CA ILE A 68 2.12 2.48 -5.92
C ILE A 68 0.87 2.59 -5.05
N GLY A 69 0.92 2.14 -3.80
CA GLY A 69 -0.20 2.23 -2.87
C GLY A 69 -0.64 3.67 -2.65
N ARG A 70 0.31 4.59 -2.41
CA ARG A 70 0.00 6.02 -2.26
C ARG A 70 -0.58 6.62 -3.54
N PHE A 71 0.01 6.29 -4.69
CA PHE A 71 -0.47 6.77 -5.98
C PHE A 71 -1.92 6.36 -6.23
N LEU A 72 -2.25 5.07 -6.09
CA LEU A 72 -3.60 4.55 -6.29
C LEU A 72 -4.61 5.16 -5.33
N TYR A 73 -4.22 5.33 -4.06
CA TYR A 73 -5.09 5.94 -3.06
C TYR A 73 -5.42 7.39 -3.39
N VAL A 74 -4.45 8.20 -3.82
CA VAL A 74 -4.67 9.62 -4.15
C VAL A 74 -5.39 9.77 -5.49
N ALA A 75 -5.01 9.00 -6.50
CA ALA A 75 -5.56 9.10 -7.85
C ALA A 75 -7.00 8.57 -7.95
N TYR A 76 -7.33 7.47 -7.24
CA TYR A 76 -8.61 6.77 -7.40
C TYR A 76 -9.38 6.63 -6.08
N GLY A 77 -8.69 6.31 -4.98
CA GLY A 77 -9.33 6.10 -3.68
C GLY A 77 -10.02 7.34 -3.13
N GLN A 78 -9.28 8.43 -2.97
CA GLN A 78 -9.79 9.71 -2.47
C GLN A 78 -10.97 10.27 -3.28
N PRO A 79 -10.90 10.38 -4.62
CA PRO A 79 -12.03 10.89 -5.39
C PRO A 79 -13.25 9.97 -5.32
N PHE A 80 -13.06 8.65 -5.29
CA PHE A 80 -14.15 7.71 -5.12
C PHE A 80 -14.85 7.86 -3.75
N LEU A 81 -14.08 7.94 -2.67
CA LEU A 81 -14.60 8.18 -1.31
C LEU A 81 -15.30 9.53 -1.20
N ALA A 82 -14.79 10.57 -1.88
CA ALA A 82 -15.41 11.89 -1.90
C ALA A 82 -16.76 11.88 -2.63
N ASN A 83 -16.83 11.23 -3.80
CA ASN A 83 -18.07 11.10 -4.57
C ASN A 83 -19.13 10.28 -3.81
N GLN A 84 -18.73 9.22 -3.12
CA GLN A 84 -19.65 8.43 -2.30
C GLN A 84 -20.27 9.24 -1.16
N LYS A 85 -19.48 10.09 -0.47
CA LYS A 85 -20.01 10.96 0.58
C LYS A 85 -21.09 11.91 0.07
N ILE A 86 -20.93 12.42 -1.16
CA ILE A 86 -21.93 13.30 -1.79
C ILE A 86 -23.21 12.51 -2.10
N THR A 87 -23.08 11.29 -2.62
CA THR A 87 -24.23 10.42 -2.92
C THR A 87 -24.97 9.99 -1.66
N ASP A 88 -24.25 9.63 -0.59
CA ASP A 88 -24.84 9.23 0.69
C ASP A 88 -25.64 10.38 1.31
N VAL A 89 -25.11 11.60 1.28
CA VAL A 89 -25.82 12.82 1.74
C VAL A 89 -27.04 13.12 0.86
N ALA A 90 -26.91 12.99 -0.46
CA ALA A 90 -28.01 13.26 -1.40
C ALA A 90 -29.15 12.23 -1.32
N THR A 91 -28.85 10.98 -0.96
CA THR A 91 -29.82 9.87 -0.89
C THR A 91 -30.39 9.66 0.52
N GLY A 92 -29.84 10.33 1.54
CA GLY A 92 -30.30 10.20 2.93
C GLY A 92 -30.05 8.82 3.55
N LEU A 93 -29.28 7.97 2.90
CA LEU A 93 -28.88 6.67 3.42
C LEU A 93 -27.77 6.89 4.46
N LEU A 94 -27.94 6.33 5.67
CA LEU A 94 -26.89 6.30 6.68
C LEU A 94 -25.60 5.73 6.06
N PRO A 95 -24.41 6.25 6.38
CA PRO A 95 -23.16 5.78 5.81
C PRO A 95 -23.07 4.27 6.05
N ALA A 96 -23.25 3.50 4.98
CA ALA A 96 -23.22 2.04 5.04
C ALA A 96 -21.90 1.64 5.69
N SER A 97 -21.97 0.88 6.80
CA SER A 97 -20.78 0.53 7.59
C SER A 97 -19.70 -0.03 6.68
N VAL A 98 -18.44 0.32 6.92
CA VAL A 98 -17.30 -0.14 6.09
C VAL A 98 -17.32 -1.66 5.92
N ALA A 99 -17.79 -2.39 6.93
CA ALA A 99 -18.06 -3.83 6.88
C ALA A 99 -19.07 -4.21 5.78
N SER A 100 -20.22 -3.55 5.71
CA SER A 100 -21.23 -3.83 4.66
C SER A 100 -20.70 -3.57 3.24
N ARG A 101 -19.81 -2.58 3.05
CA ARG A 101 -19.18 -2.29 1.75
C ARG A 101 -18.05 -3.26 1.41
N PHE A 102 -17.33 -3.77 2.41
CA PHE A 102 -16.29 -4.80 2.22
C PHE A 102 -16.89 -6.16 1.80
N PHE A 103 -18.10 -6.47 2.28
CA PHE A 103 -18.87 -7.66 1.87
C PHE A 103 -19.74 -7.45 0.62
N GLN A 104 -19.72 -6.26 0.00
CA GLN A 104 -20.29 -6.08 -1.33
C GLN A 104 -19.37 -6.74 -2.37
N LEU A 105 -19.95 -7.61 -3.19
CA LEU A 105 -19.32 -8.41 -4.25
C LEU A 105 -18.10 -7.76 -4.95
N PRO A 106 -18.12 -6.50 -5.41
CA PRO A 106 -16.97 -5.91 -6.10
C PRO A 106 -15.73 -5.71 -5.21
N ALA A 107 -15.89 -5.34 -3.94
CA ALA A 107 -14.74 -5.15 -3.03
C ALA A 107 -14.11 -6.49 -2.65
N PHE A 108 -14.94 -7.52 -2.45
CA PHE A 108 -14.49 -8.90 -2.25
C PHE A 108 -13.74 -9.43 -3.49
N ILE A 109 -14.24 -9.17 -4.70
CA ILE A 109 -13.58 -9.56 -5.95
C ILE A 109 -12.23 -8.82 -6.08
N VAL A 110 -12.17 -7.52 -5.78
CA VAL A 110 -10.89 -6.77 -5.82
C VAL A 110 -9.90 -7.30 -4.78
N ALA A 111 -10.37 -7.60 -3.56
CA ALA A 111 -9.52 -8.19 -2.52
C ALA A 111 -9.02 -9.58 -2.91
N LEU A 112 -9.87 -10.41 -3.52
CA LEU A 112 -9.53 -11.74 -4.01
C LEU A 112 -8.56 -11.65 -5.20
N VAL A 113 -8.79 -10.75 -6.15
CA VAL A 113 -7.88 -10.51 -7.27
C VAL A 113 -6.54 -10.00 -6.77
N ALA A 114 -6.52 -9.07 -5.80
CA ALA A 114 -5.29 -8.62 -5.16
C ALA A 114 -4.57 -9.78 -4.46
N ALA A 115 -5.28 -10.64 -3.74
CA ALA A 115 -4.73 -11.82 -3.10
C ALA A 115 -4.17 -12.83 -4.12
N VAL A 116 -4.86 -13.04 -5.25
CA VAL A 116 -4.42 -13.93 -6.35
C VAL A 116 -3.22 -13.34 -7.09
N VAL A 117 -3.19 -12.03 -7.33
CA VAL A 117 -2.04 -11.35 -7.94
C VAL A 117 -0.84 -11.44 -7.00
N LEU A 118 -1.01 -11.18 -5.71
CA LEU A 118 0.04 -11.37 -4.71
C LEU A 118 0.51 -12.83 -4.65
N PHE A 119 -0.41 -13.79 -4.76
CA PHE A 119 -0.10 -15.22 -4.82
C PHE A 119 0.64 -15.62 -6.10
N ALA A 120 0.29 -15.05 -7.26
CA ALA A 120 0.93 -15.34 -8.54
C ALA A 120 2.33 -14.73 -8.63
N VAL A 121 2.47 -13.47 -8.17
CA VAL A 121 3.73 -12.73 -8.11
C VAL A 121 4.64 -13.26 -6.98
N ASN A 122 4.09 -14.05 -6.04
CA ASN A 122 4.87 -14.72 -5.00
C ASN A 122 6.03 -15.57 -5.59
N SER A 123 5.78 -16.25 -6.71
CA SER A 123 6.78 -17.10 -7.37
C SER A 123 7.96 -16.30 -7.93
N SER A 124 7.72 -15.10 -8.45
CA SER A 124 8.77 -14.19 -8.95
C SER A 124 9.44 -13.40 -7.82
N LEU A 125 8.76 -13.18 -6.69
CA LEU A 125 9.33 -12.58 -5.47
C LEU A 125 10.35 -13.49 -4.80
N VAL A 126 10.16 -14.82 -4.83
CA VAL A 126 11.14 -15.80 -4.32
C VAL A 126 12.47 -15.71 -5.05
N ALA A 127 12.45 -15.41 -6.35
CA ALA A 127 13.65 -15.22 -7.17
C ALA A 127 14.43 -13.93 -6.81
N TRP A 128 13.75 -12.92 -6.26
CA TRP A 128 14.34 -11.62 -5.91
C TRP A 128 14.68 -11.45 -4.41
N VAL A 129 13.99 -12.19 -3.52
CA VAL A 129 14.06 -11.99 -2.05
C VAL A 129 14.87 -13.10 -1.34
N GLY A 130 15.16 -14.21 -2.02
CA GLY A 130 15.85 -15.37 -1.47
C GLY A 130 14.92 -16.24 -0.61
N ALA A 131 15.24 -17.52 -0.44
CA ALA A 131 14.34 -18.58 0.04
C ALA A 131 13.79 -18.46 1.49
N GLU A 132 14.26 -17.49 2.29
CA GLU A 132 13.93 -17.42 3.73
C GLU A 132 12.51 -16.90 4.11
N PRO A 133 11.81 -16.00 3.38
CA PRO A 133 10.47 -15.57 3.77
C PRO A 133 9.37 -16.60 3.43
N ALA A 134 9.71 -17.76 2.88
CA ALA A 134 8.76 -18.84 2.61
C ALA A 134 7.93 -19.22 3.87
N GLY A 135 8.52 -19.10 5.07
CA GLY A 135 7.82 -19.35 6.34
C GLY A 135 6.74 -18.30 6.68
N TYR A 136 6.97 -17.01 6.40
CA TYR A 136 5.97 -15.96 6.64
C TYR A 136 4.79 -16.05 5.67
N LEU A 137 5.05 -16.50 4.44
CA LEU A 137 4.02 -16.78 3.44
C LEU A 137 3.19 -18.03 3.78
N GLN A 138 3.80 -19.04 4.42
CA GLN A 138 3.06 -20.18 4.98
C GLN A 138 2.14 -19.76 6.14
N PHE A 139 2.55 -18.78 6.94
CA PHE A 139 1.71 -18.24 8.01
C PHE A 139 0.45 -17.53 7.44
N LEU A 140 0.60 -16.74 6.38
CA LEU A 140 -0.53 -16.14 5.68
C LEU A 140 -1.44 -17.17 5.02
N ARG A 141 -0.88 -18.27 4.48
CA ARG A 141 -1.65 -19.42 3.99
C ARG A 141 -2.44 -20.10 5.10
N ALA A 142 -1.83 -20.32 6.28
CA ALA A 142 -2.52 -20.91 7.43
C ALA A 142 -3.70 -20.04 7.89
N LEU A 143 -3.50 -18.72 7.88
CA LEU A 143 -4.55 -17.75 8.20
C LEU A 143 -5.69 -17.79 7.16
N ALA A 144 -5.37 -17.88 5.86
CA ALA A 144 -6.38 -17.99 4.80
C ALA A 144 -7.19 -19.29 4.84
N VAL A 145 -6.58 -20.40 5.25
CA VAL A 145 -7.27 -21.72 5.38
C VAL A 145 -8.25 -21.75 6.56
N ILE A 146 -8.01 -20.95 7.62
CA ILE A 146 -8.90 -20.90 8.79
C ILE A 146 -10.23 -20.18 8.48
N TYR A 147 -10.30 -19.39 7.39
CA TYR A 147 -11.49 -18.63 7.00
C TYR A 147 -12.19 -19.15 5.73
N VAL A 148 -11.83 -20.34 5.25
CA VAL A 148 -12.57 -21.12 4.24
C VAL A 148 -13.31 -22.24 4.93
#